data_AF-A0A1Y5TMH0-F1
#
_entry.id   AF-A0A1Y5TMH0-F1
#
_cell.length_a   1.000
_cell.length_b   1.000
_cell.length_c   1.000
_cell.angle_alpha   90.00
_cell.angle_beta   90.00
_cell.angle_gamma   90.00
#
_symmetry.space_group_name_H-M   'P 1'
#
loop_
_entity.id
_entity.type
_entity.pdbx_description
1 polymer ?
#
loop_
_entity_poly.entity_id
_entity_poly.type
_entity_poly.pdbx_seq_one_letter_code
_entity_poly.pdbx_strand_id
1 'polypeptide(L)'
;MGCLRWCMTWLMLSAGPGAAQVGSLFDPVAAQAPVIAMIAPDGAARGSASLFADSDRAASYFAPWPERERAAHRSAPAPILQGPASGTPVARLRDLIASAEAGPAGYDAVQYGARIRPPKPPTQMRLSEIYAWIAATPGQPHAIGRYQFIPATLKRLVRHQGIGTDQLFSPAMQDRLADQLLREAGIEDFLASRIGRVAFMNKLARIWAGLPNSTGRSHYHGHAGNAATMTWARFEQQMTQIFPASGA
;
A
#
# COMPACT_ATOMS: atom_id res chain seq x y z
N MET A 1 -3.63 35.20 -47.06
CA MET A 1 -2.30 35.52 -47.62
C MET A 1 -1.25 35.08 -46.59
N GLY A 2 -0.31 34.21 -46.99
CA GLY A 2 0.91 33.77 -46.24
C GLY A 2 0.64 32.97 -44.96
N CYS A 3 0.63 31.63 -44.91
CA CYS A 3 1.65 30.64 -45.27
C CYS A 3 2.95 30.78 -44.45
N LEU A 4 3.12 29.94 -43.41
CA LEU A 4 4.42 29.35 -43.06
C LEU A 4 4.17 27.96 -42.47
N ARG A 5 4.46 26.97 -43.32
CA ARG A 5 4.38 25.54 -43.10
C ARG A 5 5.82 25.10 -42.89
N TRP A 6 6.13 24.48 -41.76
CA TRP A 6 7.41 23.80 -41.55
C TRP A 6 7.15 22.30 -41.33
N CYS A 7 7.29 21.56 -42.43
CA CYS A 7 7.57 20.13 -42.44
C CYS A 7 9.11 19.98 -42.45
N MET A 8 9.66 19.14 -41.57
CA MET A 8 10.88 18.38 -41.87
C MET A 8 10.91 17.13 -40.99
N THR A 9 10.45 16.00 -41.53
CA THR A 9 11.23 14.93 -42.20
C THR A 9 11.82 13.93 -41.21
N TRP A 10 11.27 12.72 -41.26
CA TRP A 10 11.78 11.50 -40.66
C TRP A 10 13.12 11.11 -41.26
N LEU A 11 14.07 10.64 -40.45
CA LEU A 11 15.20 9.85 -40.90
C LEU A 11 15.13 8.47 -40.23
N MET A 12 14.72 7.47 -41.00
CA MET A 12 14.89 6.06 -40.68
C MET A 12 16.30 5.63 -41.11
N LEU A 13 17.06 5.04 -40.19
CA LEU A 13 18.21 4.21 -40.52
C LEU A 13 17.98 2.82 -39.95
N SER A 14 17.78 1.85 -40.85
CA SER A 14 17.67 0.43 -40.58
C SER A 14 18.99 -0.27 -40.91
N ALA A 15 19.54 -1.03 -39.95
CA ALA A 15 20.52 -2.09 -40.20
C ALA A 15 20.21 -3.27 -39.26
N GLY A 16 19.94 -4.43 -39.84
CA GLY A 16 19.67 -5.71 -39.17
C GLY A 16 20.95 -6.50 -38.84
N PRO A 17 20.85 -7.82 -38.60
CA PRO A 17 20.96 -8.40 -37.26
C PRO A 17 22.32 -9.10 -37.01
N GLY A 18 22.78 -9.05 -35.76
CA GLY A 18 23.88 -9.87 -35.25
C GLY A 18 23.37 -10.89 -34.25
N ALA A 19 23.32 -12.16 -34.66
CA ALA A 19 23.06 -13.30 -33.78
C ALA A 19 24.36 -13.72 -33.07
N ALA A 20 24.27 -13.97 -31.76
CA ALA A 20 25.27 -14.74 -31.03
C ALA A 20 24.53 -15.65 -30.04
N GLN A 21 24.51 -16.95 -30.36
CA GLN A 21 24.14 -18.04 -29.46
C GLN A 21 25.41 -18.60 -28.82
N VAL A 22 25.42 -18.80 -27.51
CA VAL A 22 26.23 -19.77 -26.76
C VAL A 22 25.50 -19.95 -25.43
N GLY A 23 25.14 -21.10 -24.87
CA GLY A 23 25.22 -22.51 -25.22
C GLY A 23 24.64 -23.24 -23.99
N SER A 24 23.53 -23.96 -24.16
CA SER A 24 22.97 -24.82 -23.11
C SER A 24 23.71 -26.15 -23.13
N LEU A 25 24.29 -26.56 -22.01
CA LEU A 25 24.92 -27.87 -21.81
C LEU A 25 24.09 -28.66 -20.79
N PHE A 26 23.12 -29.43 -21.29
CA PHE A 26 22.67 -30.70 -20.69
C PHE A 26 23.53 -31.78 -21.38
N ASP A 27 24.09 -32.81 -20.76
CA ASP A 27 23.56 -33.94 -19.98
C ASP A 27 24.78 -34.91 -19.75
N PRO A 28 24.64 -36.18 -19.29
CA PRO A 28 24.02 -36.75 -18.09
C PRO A 28 25.04 -37.64 -17.33
N VAL A 29 24.65 -38.32 -16.24
CA VAL A 29 24.95 -39.76 -15.97
C VAL A 29 24.32 -40.17 -14.63
N ALA A 30 23.79 -41.38 -14.65
CA ALA A 30 22.94 -41.99 -13.64
C ALA A 30 23.70 -42.70 -12.49
N ALA A 31 22.91 -42.95 -11.44
CA ALA A 31 22.77 -44.22 -10.73
C ALA A 31 23.44 -44.42 -9.35
N GLN A 32 22.60 -44.97 -8.46
CA GLN A 32 22.84 -45.89 -7.32
C GLN A 32 22.93 -45.30 -5.89
N ALA A 33 21.90 -45.65 -5.10
CA ALA A 33 21.91 -45.71 -3.63
C ALA A 33 22.67 -46.97 -3.13
N PRO A 34 23.01 -47.09 -1.83
CA PRO A 34 22.06 -47.72 -0.88
C PRO A 34 22.09 -47.25 0.61
N VAL A 35 21.05 -47.74 1.32
CA VAL A 35 20.67 -47.89 2.74
C VAL A 35 21.70 -47.78 3.91
N ILE A 36 21.25 -47.32 5.10
CA ILE A 36 21.04 -48.13 6.35
C ILE A 36 20.50 -47.31 7.57
N ALA A 37 19.44 -47.87 8.21
CA ALA A 37 18.95 -47.90 9.63
C ALA A 37 19.16 -46.69 10.59
N MET A 38 18.09 -46.12 11.18
CA MET A 38 17.32 -46.55 12.38
C MET A 38 18.13 -46.75 13.68
N ILE A 39 17.81 -45.95 14.72
CA ILE A 39 17.68 -46.33 16.14
C ILE A 39 16.84 -45.24 16.85
N ALA A 40 15.73 -45.66 17.48
CA ALA A 40 15.09 -44.98 18.61
C ALA A 40 15.56 -45.66 19.91
N PRO A 41 15.38 -45.05 21.09
CA PRO A 41 14.31 -45.60 21.92
C PRO A 41 13.48 -44.59 22.73
N ASP A 42 12.25 -45.05 22.92
CA ASP A 42 11.21 -44.84 23.93
C ASP A 42 11.54 -44.26 25.31
N GLY A 43 10.52 -43.65 25.93
CA GLY A 43 10.39 -43.60 27.38
C GLY A 43 9.39 -42.58 27.94
N ALA A 44 8.13 -42.99 28.11
CA ALA A 44 7.06 -42.30 28.86
C ALA A 44 7.43 -42.10 30.36
N ALA A 45 6.77 -41.35 31.26
CA ALA A 45 5.37 -40.90 31.36
C ALA A 45 5.21 -39.91 32.57
N ARG A 46 4.07 -39.19 32.58
CA ARG A 46 3.20 -38.78 33.72
C ARG A 46 3.62 -37.67 34.71
N GLY A 47 2.67 -36.75 34.93
CA GLY A 47 2.56 -35.94 36.15
C GLY A 47 1.56 -34.77 36.04
N SER A 48 0.29 -35.01 36.36
CA SER A 48 -0.76 -34.01 36.54
C SER A 48 -0.70 -33.37 37.94
N ALA A 49 -0.98 -32.06 38.08
CA ALA A 49 -1.69 -31.50 39.24
C ALA A 49 -2.05 -30.02 39.02
N SER A 50 -3.34 -29.71 39.07
CA SER A 50 -3.88 -28.37 39.38
C SER A 50 -3.96 -28.21 40.90
N LEU A 51 -3.74 -27.00 41.44
CA LEU A 51 -4.13 -26.63 42.80
C LEU A 51 -4.35 -25.11 42.91
N PHE A 52 -5.60 -24.69 43.10
CA PHE A 52 -5.95 -23.39 43.66
C PHE A 52 -6.05 -23.51 45.19
N ALA A 53 -5.40 -22.60 45.90
CA ALA A 53 -5.54 -22.22 47.31
C ALA A 53 -4.69 -20.95 47.48
N ASP A 54 -5.02 -19.88 48.20
CA ASP A 54 -6.04 -19.58 49.20
C ASP A 54 -6.13 -18.04 49.31
N SER A 55 -7.20 -17.59 49.93
CA SER A 55 -7.74 -16.26 50.15
C SER A 55 -7.23 -15.56 51.43
N ASP A 56 -7.38 -14.23 51.42
CA ASP A 56 -7.67 -13.32 52.55
C ASP A 56 -6.62 -12.97 53.62
N ARG A 57 -6.33 -11.65 53.67
CA ARG A 57 -6.54 -10.87 54.90
C ARG A 57 -7.02 -9.44 54.61
N ALA A 58 -8.15 -9.13 55.23
CA ALA A 58 -8.88 -7.89 55.22
C ALA A 58 -8.26 -6.78 56.08
N ALA A 59 -8.53 -5.53 55.73
CA ALA A 59 -8.85 -4.47 56.69
C ALA A 59 -9.53 -3.30 55.95
N SER A 60 -10.85 -3.26 56.02
CA SER A 60 -11.69 -2.12 55.64
C SER A 60 -11.88 -1.21 56.86
N TYR A 61 -11.75 0.11 56.70
CA TYR A 61 -12.33 1.09 57.63
C TYR A 61 -12.80 2.32 56.85
N PHE A 62 -14.06 2.70 57.11
CA PHE A 62 -14.88 3.80 56.56
C PHE A 62 -15.85 3.45 55.40
N ALA A 63 -17.14 3.49 55.75
CA ALA A 63 -18.35 3.34 54.92
C ALA A 63 -18.95 4.74 54.56
N PRO A 64 -20.15 4.85 53.96
CA PRO A 64 -20.49 4.54 52.56
C PRO A 64 -21.11 5.75 51.81
N TRP A 65 -21.09 5.75 50.46
CA TRP A 65 -22.05 6.54 49.65
C TRP A 65 -23.24 5.63 49.32
N PRO A 66 -24.51 6.08 49.41
CA PRO A 66 -25.65 5.20 49.22
C PRO A 66 -25.86 4.85 47.74
N GLU A 67 -26.00 3.56 47.48
CA GLU A 67 -26.57 3.03 46.25
C GLU A 67 -28.10 3.23 46.22
N ARG A 68 -28.58 3.65 45.06
CA ARG A 68 -29.88 3.24 44.49
C ARG A 68 -29.70 3.35 42.97
N GLU A 69 -29.91 2.33 42.13
CA GLU A 69 -30.79 1.17 42.26
C GLU A 69 -30.20 -0.09 41.61
N ARG A 70 -30.53 -1.21 42.26
CA ARG A 70 -30.42 -2.58 41.78
C ARG A 70 -31.22 -2.77 40.49
N ALA A 71 -30.64 -3.49 39.54
CA ALA A 71 -31.06 -4.88 39.31
C ALA A 71 -30.13 -5.54 38.29
N ALA A 72 -29.44 -6.56 38.77
CA ALA A 72 -28.62 -7.44 37.96
C ALA A 72 -29.45 -8.21 36.94
N HIS A 73 -29.03 -8.16 35.68
CA HIS A 73 -29.11 -9.30 34.79
C HIS A 73 -27.68 -9.70 34.40
N ARG A 74 -27.41 -10.98 34.68
CA ARG A 74 -26.17 -11.73 34.49
C ARG A 74 -25.41 -11.33 33.22
N SER A 75 -24.10 -11.13 33.40
CA SER A 75 -23.10 -10.93 32.36
C SER A 75 -23.14 -12.08 31.34
N ALA A 76 -23.72 -11.82 30.17
CA ALA A 76 -23.34 -12.52 28.94
C ALA A 76 -22.00 -11.95 28.47
N PRO A 77 -21.12 -12.75 27.82
CA PRO A 77 -19.96 -12.18 27.15
C PRO A 77 -20.45 -11.15 26.14
N ALA A 78 -19.96 -9.92 26.25
CA ALA A 78 -20.29 -8.85 25.32
C ALA A 78 -20.01 -9.35 23.89
N PRO A 79 -20.94 -9.17 22.93
CA PRO A 79 -20.60 -9.42 21.54
C PRO A 79 -19.45 -8.48 21.20
N ILE A 80 -18.40 -9.04 20.58
CA ILE A 80 -17.40 -8.25 19.88
C ILE A 80 -18.17 -7.43 18.85
N LEU A 81 -18.46 -6.17 19.18
CA LEU A 81 -19.04 -5.23 18.26
C LEU A 81 -17.94 -4.90 17.26
N GLN A 82 -17.78 -5.74 16.24
CA GLN A 82 -17.15 -5.36 14.99
C GLN A 82 -18.03 -4.25 14.40
N GLY A 83 -17.81 -3.00 14.82
CA GLY A 83 -18.31 -1.85 14.09
C GLY A 83 -17.81 -1.94 12.64
N PRO A 84 -18.59 -1.49 11.64
CA PRO A 84 -18.09 -1.45 10.28
C PRO A 84 -16.80 -0.65 10.30
N ALA A 85 -15.70 -1.24 9.84
CA ALA A 85 -14.39 -0.58 9.76
C ALA A 85 -14.59 0.86 9.24
N SER A 86 -14.40 1.83 10.14
CA SER A 86 -15.06 3.13 10.11
C SER A 86 -14.60 3.97 8.92
N GLY A 87 -15.37 3.97 7.82
CA GLY A 87 -15.08 4.77 6.63
C GLY A 87 -15.81 4.28 5.39
N THR A 88 -15.95 5.15 4.38
CA THR A 88 -16.46 4.74 3.06
C THR A 88 -15.50 3.73 2.42
N PRO A 89 -15.96 2.86 1.50
CA PRO A 89 -15.07 1.95 0.78
C PRO A 89 -13.88 2.65 0.12
N VAL A 90 -14.11 3.85 -0.45
CA VAL A 90 -13.05 4.67 -1.05
C VAL A 90 -12.04 5.16 -0.01
N ALA A 91 -12.48 5.59 1.18
CA ALA A 91 -11.57 5.98 2.26
C ALA A 91 -10.68 4.80 2.68
N ARG A 92 -11.27 3.61 2.85
CA ARG A 92 -10.49 2.39 3.16
C ARG A 92 -9.53 2.00 2.06
N LEU A 93 -9.90 2.20 0.79
CA LEU A 93 -8.99 1.99 -0.34
C LEU A 93 -7.81 2.96 -0.29
N ARG A 94 -8.05 4.23 0.04
CA ARG A 94 -6.97 5.21 0.25
C ARG A 94 -6.06 4.81 1.41
N ASP A 95 -6.62 4.28 2.50
CA ASP A 95 -5.84 3.76 3.64
C ASP A 95 -4.96 2.57 3.22
N LEU A 96 -5.49 1.65 2.42
CA LEU A 96 -4.75 0.52 1.87
C LEU A 96 -3.59 1.00 0.98
N ILE A 97 -3.82 1.96 0.09
CA ILE A 97 -2.77 2.56 -0.74
C ILE A 97 -1.72 3.23 0.14
N ALA A 98 -2.12 4.04 1.12
CA ALA A 98 -1.21 4.74 2.02
C ALA A 98 -0.33 3.77 2.83
N SER A 99 -0.88 2.62 3.24
CA SER A 99 -0.12 1.57 3.92
C SER A 99 0.99 0.98 3.05
N ALA A 100 0.82 1.00 1.73
CA ALA A 100 1.82 0.53 0.77
C ALA A 100 2.88 1.58 0.46
N GLU A 101 2.51 2.86 0.48
CA GLU A 101 3.30 3.96 -0.10
C GLU A 101 4.00 4.85 0.94
N ALA A 102 3.34 5.16 2.05
CA ALA A 102 3.76 6.24 2.95
C ALA A 102 4.16 5.77 4.36
N GLY A 103 3.76 4.57 4.75
CA GLY A 103 4.00 4.05 6.10
C GLY A 103 3.49 5.00 7.19
N PRO A 104 4.20 5.16 8.33
CA PRO A 104 3.73 5.96 9.46
C PRO A 104 3.73 7.47 9.19
N ALA A 105 4.47 7.96 8.19
CA ALA A 105 4.57 9.38 7.89
C ALA A 105 3.30 9.93 7.20
N GLY A 106 2.48 9.06 6.59
CA GLY A 106 1.19 9.43 6.02
C GLY A 106 1.27 10.64 5.08
N TYR A 107 0.46 11.66 5.33
CA TYR A 107 0.40 12.89 4.52
C TYR A 107 1.70 13.70 4.47
N ASP A 108 2.61 13.46 5.41
CA ASP A 108 3.91 14.13 5.48
C ASP A 108 5.06 13.24 4.97
N ALA A 109 4.73 12.10 4.34
CA ALA A 109 5.74 11.21 3.78
C ALA A 109 6.56 11.90 2.69
N VAL A 110 7.86 11.65 2.73
CA VAL A 110 8.83 12.07 1.71
C VAL A 110 9.67 10.85 1.39
N GLN A 111 9.90 10.60 0.10
CA GLN A 111 10.65 9.43 -0.36
C GLN A 111 11.99 9.30 0.39
N TYR A 112 12.27 8.11 0.91
CA TYR A 112 13.44 7.88 1.76
C TYR A 112 14.76 8.25 1.09
N GLY A 113 14.88 8.05 -0.23
CA GLY A 113 16.07 8.40 -1.00
C GLY A 113 16.29 9.90 -1.24
N ALA A 114 15.39 10.77 -0.77
CA ALA A 114 15.55 12.22 -0.89
C ALA A 114 16.68 12.69 0.05
N ARG A 115 17.82 13.08 -0.52
CA ARG A 115 19.00 13.56 0.22
C ARG A 115 18.72 14.87 0.93
N ILE A 116 18.04 15.79 0.25
CA ILE A 116 17.62 17.08 0.81
C ILE A 116 16.11 17.03 1.03
N ARG A 117 15.69 17.01 2.29
CA ARG A 117 14.28 17.01 2.70
C ARG A 117 13.65 18.40 2.49
N PRO A 118 12.32 18.48 2.31
CA PRO A 118 11.64 19.78 2.31
C PRO A 118 11.83 20.50 3.66
N PRO A 119 11.79 21.85 3.66
CA PRO A 119 12.08 22.65 4.87
C PRO A 119 11.02 22.54 5.98
N LYS A 120 9.85 21.97 5.67
CA LYS A 120 8.74 21.75 6.60
C LYS A 120 7.91 20.53 6.16
N PRO A 121 7.03 19.99 7.02
CA PRO A 121 6.18 18.87 6.66
C PRO A 121 5.34 19.17 5.40
N PRO A 122 5.19 18.24 4.45
CA PRO A 122 4.42 18.42 3.22
C PRO A 122 3.04 19.06 3.41
N THR A 123 2.29 18.69 4.46
CA THR A 123 0.96 19.25 4.75
C THR A 123 0.96 20.74 5.11
N GLN A 124 2.12 21.28 5.49
CA GLN A 124 2.32 22.69 5.83
C GLN A 124 2.91 23.49 4.66
N MET A 125 3.17 22.85 3.51
CA MET A 125 3.69 23.50 2.32
C MET A 125 2.58 23.92 1.36
N ARG A 126 2.74 25.06 0.72
CA ARG A 126 2.03 25.41 -0.51
C ARG A 126 2.62 24.61 -1.67
N LEU A 127 1.82 24.38 -2.72
CA LEU A 127 2.29 23.70 -3.93
C LEU A 127 3.50 24.41 -4.56
N SER A 128 3.55 25.74 -4.50
CA SER A 128 4.69 26.55 -4.95
C SER A 128 5.97 26.25 -4.18
N GLU A 129 5.89 26.04 -2.87
CA GLU A 129 7.03 25.68 -2.03
C GLU A 129 7.53 24.26 -2.34
N ILE A 130 6.60 23.34 -2.65
CA ILE A 130 6.97 21.98 -3.10
C ILE A 130 7.70 22.05 -4.45
N TYR A 131 7.19 22.83 -5.40
CA TYR A 131 7.85 23.00 -6.70
C TYR A 131 9.20 23.70 -6.59
N ALA A 132 9.33 24.67 -5.69
CA ALA A 132 10.61 25.31 -5.40
C ALA A 132 11.62 24.30 -4.81
N TRP A 133 11.20 23.46 -3.86
CA TRP A 133 12.04 22.39 -3.30
C TRP A 133 12.49 21.40 -4.39
N ILE A 134 11.58 20.97 -5.27
CA ILE A 134 11.91 20.08 -6.40
C ILE A 134 12.95 20.72 -7.32
N ALA A 135 12.75 21.98 -7.70
CA ALA A 135 13.66 22.70 -8.59
C ALA A 135 15.04 22.95 -7.97
N ALA A 136 15.10 23.22 -6.66
CA ALA A 136 16.34 23.45 -5.93
C ALA A 136 17.16 22.17 -5.66
N THR A 137 16.58 20.99 -5.88
CA THR A 137 17.21 19.70 -5.54
C THR A 137 17.20 18.75 -6.74
N PRO A 138 17.85 19.09 -7.87
CA PRO A 138 17.85 18.25 -9.06
C PRO A 138 18.53 16.90 -8.82
N GLY A 139 18.04 15.85 -9.49
CA GLY A 139 18.68 14.53 -9.49
C GLY A 139 18.49 13.68 -8.23
N GLN A 140 17.58 14.07 -7.32
CA GLN A 140 17.11 13.20 -6.24
C GLN A 140 15.67 12.73 -6.50
N PRO A 141 15.20 11.68 -5.83
CA PRO A 141 13.77 11.34 -5.82
C PRO A 141 12.93 12.39 -5.08
N HIS A 142 11.73 12.66 -5.59
CA HIS A 142 10.80 13.67 -5.04
C HIS A 142 9.38 13.16 -4.82
N ALA A 143 9.17 11.84 -4.67
CA ALA A 143 7.85 11.37 -4.29
C ALA A 143 7.47 11.93 -2.90
N ILE A 144 6.27 12.50 -2.81
CA ILE A 144 5.83 13.29 -1.65
C ILE A 144 4.36 13.00 -1.31
N GLY A 145 4.05 13.09 -0.02
CA GLY A 145 2.72 12.91 0.54
C GLY A 145 2.29 11.46 0.72
N ARG A 146 1.07 11.29 1.21
CA ARG A 146 0.43 10.02 1.55
C ARG A 146 0.36 9.03 0.40
N TYR A 147 0.34 9.57 -0.82
CA TYR A 147 0.18 8.82 -2.06
C TYR A 147 1.44 8.88 -2.94
N GLN A 148 2.58 9.33 -2.38
CA GLN A 148 3.89 9.36 -3.05
C GLN A 148 3.84 9.98 -4.46
N PHE A 149 3.24 11.17 -4.59
CA PHE A 149 3.13 11.83 -5.88
C PHE A 149 4.50 12.22 -6.42
N ILE A 150 4.85 11.72 -7.61
CA ILE A 150 6.04 12.18 -8.34
C ILE A 150 5.80 13.55 -9.02
N PRO A 151 6.85 14.35 -9.29
CA PRO A 151 6.70 15.73 -9.77
C PRO A 151 5.82 15.88 -11.02
N ALA A 152 6.00 15.01 -12.02
CA ALA A 152 5.23 15.05 -13.26
C ALA A 152 3.73 14.80 -13.02
N THR A 153 3.41 13.82 -12.17
CA THR A 153 2.03 13.48 -11.80
C THR A 153 1.39 14.61 -11.00
N LEU A 154 2.06 15.13 -9.97
CA LEU A 154 1.55 16.24 -9.17
C LEU A 154 1.24 17.46 -10.04
N LYS A 155 2.18 17.86 -10.91
CA LYS A 155 2.00 19.00 -11.83
C LYS A 155 0.84 18.77 -12.80
N ARG A 156 0.69 17.56 -13.33
CA ARG A 156 -0.44 17.20 -14.22
C ARG A 156 -1.78 17.33 -13.51
N LEU A 157 -1.91 16.77 -12.30
CA LEU A 157 -3.16 16.76 -11.55
C LEU A 157 -3.55 18.18 -11.10
N VAL A 158 -2.61 18.96 -10.59
CA VAL A 158 -2.83 20.37 -10.19
C VAL A 158 -3.33 21.19 -11.37
N ARG A 159 -2.69 21.06 -12.54
CA ARG A 159 -3.11 21.76 -13.77
C ARG A 159 -4.48 21.28 -14.25
N HIS A 160 -4.73 19.98 -14.27
CA HIS A 160 -6.01 19.40 -14.70
C HIS A 160 -7.18 19.92 -13.86
N GLN A 161 -6.97 20.15 -12.57
CA GLN A 161 -8.01 20.60 -11.65
C GLN A 161 -8.05 22.13 -11.44
N GLY A 162 -7.23 22.90 -12.17
CA GLY A 162 -7.16 24.35 -12.04
C GLY A 162 -6.75 24.84 -10.64
N ILE A 163 -5.95 24.05 -9.92
CA ILE A 163 -5.54 24.36 -8.55
C ILE A 163 -4.42 25.42 -8.57
N GLY A 164 -4.60 26.49 -7.81
CA GLY A 164 -3.59 27.54 -7.63
C GLY A 164 -2.36 27.03 -6.89
N THR A 165 -1.17 27.48 -7.30
CA THR A 165 0.10 27.05 -6.67
C THR A 165 0.30 27.61 -5.27
N ASP A 166 -0.46 28.62 -4.90
CA ASP A 166 -0.53 29.18 -3.55
C ASP A 166 -1.31 28.28 -2.58
N GLN A 167 -2.10 27.31 -3.05
CA GLN A 167 -2.87 26.45 -2.15
C GLN A 167 -1.98 25.48 -1.36
N LEU A 168 -2.38 25.21 -0.11
CA LEU A 168 -1.73 24.24 0.77
C LEU A 168 -1.88 22.81 0.25
N PHE A 169 -0.81 22.03 0.33
CA PHE A 169 -0.79 20.59 0.07
C PHE A 169 -1.35 19.78 1.25
N SER A 170 -2.50 20.24 1.75
CA SER A 170 -3.22 19.69 2.89
C SER A 170 -3.64 18.23 2.68
N PRO A 171 -4.00 17.49 3.76
CA PRO A 171 -4.56 16.16 3.63
C PRO A 171 -5.73 16.06 2.64
N ALA A 172 -6.67 17.00 2.70
CA ALA A 172 -7.81 17.05 1.78
C ALA A 172 -7.39 17.30 0.32
N MET A 173 -6.34 18.10 0.10
CA MET A 173 -5.76 18.30 -1.23
C MET A 173 -5.18 16.97 -1.77
N GLN A 174 -4.41 16.27 -0.94
CA GLN A 174 -3.80 15.00 -1.32
C GLN A 174 -4.86 13.94 -1.65
N ASP A 175 -5.90 13.82 -0.83
CA ASP A 175 -7.03 12.91 -1.07
C ASP A 175 -7.75 13.24 -2.38
N ARG A 176 -8.02 14.52 -2.65
CA ARG A 176 -8.66 14.98 -3.89
C ARG A 176 -7.82 14.65 -5.14
N LEU A 177 -6.50 14.75 -5.04
CA LEU A 177 -5.58 14.39 -6.12
C LEU A 177 -5.51 12.87 -6.31
N ALA A 178 -5.51 12.10 -5.22
CA ALA A 178 -5.55 10.63 -5.26
C ALA A 178 -6.87 10.11 -5.85
N ASP A 179 -7.99 10.76 -5.56
CA ASP A 179 -9.27 10.41 -6.16
C ASP A 179 -9.25 10.54 -7.67
N GLN A 180 -8.61 11.58 -8.19
CA GLN A 180 -8.45 11.70 -9.64
C GLN A 180 -7.66 10.52 -10.23
N LEU A 181 -6.64 10.02 -9.52
CA LEU A 181 -5.91 8.83 -9.94
C LEU A 181 -6.75 7.56 -9.83
N LEU A 182 -7.61 7.43 -8.81
CA LEU A 182 -8.56 6.31 -8.70
C LEU A 182 -9.57 6.30 -9.85
N ARG A 183 -10.06 7.47 -10.27
CA ARG A 183 -10.91 7.62 -11.46
C ARG A 183 -10.17 7.20 -12.73
N GLU A 184 -8.93 7.64 -12.89
CA GLU A 184 -8.07 7.23 -14.01
C GLU A 184 -7.77 5.72 -14.01
N ALA A 185 -7.76 5.08 -12.84
CA ALA A 185 -7.66 3.63 -12.70
C ALA A 185 -8.98 2.89 -13.03
N GLY A 186 -10.09 3.61 -13.21
CA GLY A 186 -11.40 3.05 -13.53
C GLY A 186 -12.18 2.56 -12.31
N ILE A 187 -12.10 3.28 -11.17
CA ILE A 187 -12.88 2.91 -9.98
C ILE A 187 -14.40 2.89 -10.26
N GLU A 188 -14.91 3.79 -11.10
CA GLU A 188 -16.33 3.79 -11.49
C GLU A 188 -16.70 2.54 -12.29
N ASP A 189 -15.83 2.10 -13.21
CA ASP A 189 -16.03 0.86 -13.97
C ASP A 189 -15.99 -0.36 -13.06
N PHE A 190 -15.09 -0.36 -12.08
CA PHE A 190 -14.98 -1.45 -11.10
C PHE A 190 -16.23 -1.53 -10.20
N LEU A 191 -16.70 -0.39 -9.71
CA LEU A 191 -17.92 -0.31 -8.88
C LEU A 191 -19.17 -0.71 -9.67
N ALA A 192 -19.21 -0.41 -10.97
CA ALA A 192 -20.27 -0.82 -11.88
C ALA A 192 -20.09 -2.25 -12.43
N SER A 193 -19.12 -3.01 -11.93
CA SER A 193 -18.79 -4.37 -12.39
C SER A 193 -18.49 -4.50 -13.89
N ARG A 194 -18.04 -3.41 -14.54
CA ARG A 194 -17.58 -3.41 -15.94
C ARG A 194 -16.14 -3.89 -16.07
N ILE A 195 -15.36 -3.81 -14.99
CA ILE A 195 -14.05 -4.45 -14.88
C ILE A 195 -13.98 -5.31 -13.62
N GLY A 196 -13.36 -6.49 -13.72
CA GLY A 196 -13.17 -7.40 -12.60
C GLY A 196 -12.14 -6.89 -11.59
N ARG A 197 -12.17 -7.44 -10.37
CA ARG A 197 -11.29 -7.03 -9.25
C ARG A 197 -9.81 -7.13 -9.58
N VAL A 198 -9.37 -8.24 -10.16
CA VAL A 198 -7.96 -8.46 -10.54
C VAL A 198 -7.50 -7.41 -11.56
N ALA A 199 -8.35 -7.08 -12.55
CA ALA A 199 -8.05 -6.06 -13.55
C ALA A 199 -7.90 -4.67 -12.91
N PHE A 200 -8.81 -4.30 -12.01
CA PHE A 200 -8.74 -3.04 -11.28
C PHE A 200 -7.49 -2.96 -10.39
N MET A 201 -7.19 -4.01 -9.62
CA MET A 201 -5.97 -4.09 -8.79
C MET A 201 -4.69 -3.93 -9.61
N ASN A 202 -4.62 -4.56 -10.78
CA ASN A 202 -3.49 -4.38 -11.70
C ASN A 202 -3.40 -2.94 -12.24
N LYS A 203 -4.53 -2.26 -12.48
CA LYS A 203 -4.51 -0.83 -12.84
C LYS A 203 -4.00 0.04 -11.69
N LEU A 204 -4.38 -0.24 -10.44
CA LEU A 204 -3.84 0.44 -9.26
C LEU A 204 -2.32 0.24 -9.14
N ALA A 205 -1.81 -0.97 -9.35
CA ALA A 205 -0.38 -1.27 -9.31
C ALA A 205 0.45 -0.55 -10.39
N ARG A 206 -0.18 -0.03 -11.44
CA ARG A 206 0.47 0.84 -12.46
C ARG A 206 0.53 2.30 -12.04
N ILE A 207 -0.11 2.70 -10.94
CA ILE A 207 -0.08 4.07 -10.42
C ILE A 207 0.81 4.13 -9.17
N TRP A 208 0.66 3.14 -8.29
CA TRP A 208 1.32 3.08 -6.99
C TRP A 208 2.30 1.91 -6.96
N ALA A 209 3.59 2.23 -6.82
CA ALA A 209 4.67 1.27 -6.98
C ALA A 209 4.78 0.27 -5.83
N GLY A 210 4.29 0.62 -4.63
CA GLY A 210 4.21 -0.26 -3.47
C GLY A 210 3.15 -1.35 -3.59
N LEU A 211 2.16 -1.19 -4.50
CA LEU A 211 1.14 -2.22 -4.73
C LEU A 211 1.68 -3.36 -5.63
N PRO A 212 1.40 -4.62 -5.29
CA PRO A 212 1.71 -5.75 -6.15
C PRO A 212 0.73 -5.83 -7.32
N ASN A 213 1.23 -6.23 -8.48
CA ASN A 213 0.41 -6.74 -9.59
C ASN A 213 0.12 -8.25 -9.39
N SER A 214 -0.61 -8.86 -10.32
CA SER A 214 -1.01 -10.28 -10.22
C SER A 214 0.15 -11.28 -10.25
N THR A 215 1.38 -10.86 -10.57
CA THR A 215 2.60 -11.69 -10.43
C THR A 215 3.20 -11.64 -9.02
N GLY A 216 2.64 -10.81 -8.12
CA GLY A 216 3.16 -10.55 -6.78
C GLY A 216 4.26 -9.48 -6.72
N ARG A 217 4.70 -8.94 -7.86
CA ARG A 217 5.75 -7.90 -7.93
C ARG A 217 5.14 -6.51 -8.13
N SER A 218 5.89 -5.47 -7.78
CA SER A 218 5.57 -4.11 -8.24
C SER A 218 5.55 -4.07 -9.76
N HIS A 219 4.65 -3.27 -10.35
CA HIS A 219 4.71 -2.98 -11.79
C HIS A 219 6.05 -2.36 -12.20
N TYR A 220 6.69 -1.64 -11.28
CA TYR A 220 7.96 -0.95 -11.50
C TYR A 220 9.16 -1.70 -10.91
N HIS A 221 9.03 -3.00 -10.65
CA HIS A 221 10.09 -3.77 -10.00
C HIS A 221 11.43 -3.63 -10.73
N GLY A 222 12.50 -3.30 -9.98
CA GLY A 222 13.85 -3.12 -10.52
C GLY A 222 14.13 -1.72 -11.09
N HIS A 223 13.11 -0.88 -11.22
CA HIS A 223 13.29 0.53 -11.58
C HIS A 223 13.41 1.38 -10.33
N ALA A 224 14.53 2.11 -10.18
CA ALA A 224 14.75 3.06 -9.07
C ALA A 224 14.50 2.47 -7.66
N GLY A 225 14.79 1.17 -7.47
CA GLY A 225 14.61 0.47 -6.19
C GLY A 225 13.16 0.13 -5.82
N ASN A 226 12.21 0.28 -6.75
CA ASN A 226 10.81 -0.03 -6.49
C ASN A 226 10.60 -1.53 -6.25
N ALA A 227 9.80 -1.84 -5.23
CA ALA A 227 9.35 -3.19 -4.87
C ALA A 227 7.95 -3.10 -4.26
N ALA A 228 7.19 -4.20 -4.34
CA ALA A 228 5.90 -4.27 -3.67
C ALA A 228 6.12 -4.39 -2.16
N THR A 229 5.37 -3.62 -1.37
CA THR A 229 5.47 -3.58 0.09
C THR A 229 4.46 -4.50 0.77
N MET A 230 3.58 -5.14 -0.02
CA MET A 230 2.65 -6.18 0.43
C MET A 230 2.53 -7.29 -0.61
N THR A 231 2.06 -8.47 -0.17
CA THR A 231 1.81 -9.60 -1.07
C THR A 231 0.51 -9.43 -1.84
N TRP A 232 0.41 -10.08 -3.01
CA TRP A 232 -0.83 -10.11 -3.79
C TRP A 232 -2.02 -10.65 -2.97
N ALA A 233 -1.83 -11.76 -2.25
CA ALA A 233 -2.88 -12.36 -1.42
C ALA A 233 -3.40 -11.39 -0.35
N ARG A 234 -2.51 -10.63 0.31
CA ARG A 234 -2.92 -9.59 1.27
C ARG A 234 -3.69 -8.46 0.57
N PHE A 235 -3.22 -8.02 -0.60
CA PHE A 235 -3.88 -6.97 -1.35
C PHE A 235 -5.30 -7.40 -1.77
N GLU A 236 -5.44 -8.61 -2.31
CA GLU A 236 -6.73 -9.20 -2.72
C GLU A 236 -7.70 -9.38 -1.55
N GLN A 237 -7.21 -9.87 -0.40
CA GLN A 237 -8.02 -10.01 0.81
C GLN A 237 -8.57 -8.65 1.26
N GLN A 238 -7.73 -7.62 1.31
CA GLN A 238 -8.15 -6.27 1.69
C GLN A 238 -9.15 -5.69 0.69
N MET A 239 -8.91 -5.86 -0.61
CA MET A 239 -9.84 -5.42 -1.66
C MET A 239 -11.21 -6.11 -1.53
N THR A 240 -11.23 -7.39 -1.20
CA THR A 240 -12.47 -8.16 -0.98
C THR A 240 -13.22 -7.66 0.27
N GLN A 241 -12.52 -7.34 1.35
CA GLN A 241 -13.13 -6.74 2.55
C GLN A 241 -13.67 -5.34 2.29
N ILE A 242 -12.97 -4.54 1.48
CA ILE A 242 -13.39 -3.18 1.15
C ILE A 242 -14.60 -3.19 0.22
N PHE A 243 -14.62 -4.09 -0.78
CA PHE A 243 -15.63 -4.19 -1.84
C PHE A 243 -16.18 -5.62 -1.97
N PRO A 244 -17.03 -6.09 -1.06
CA PRO A 244 -17.50 -7.48 -1.05
C PRO A 244 -18.38 -7.84 -2.25
N ALA A 245 -19.11 -6.87 -2.82
CA ALA A 245 -20.08 -7.09 -3.89
C ALA A 245 -19.59 -6.68 -5.30
N SER A 246 -18.38 -6.11 -5.43
CA SER A 246 -17.87 -5.57 -6.71
C SER A 246 -16.78 -6.45 -7.32
N GLY A 247 -16.80 -6.57 -8.65
CA GLY A 247 -15.76 -7.21 -9.45
C GLY A 247 -15.57 -8.71 -9.20
N ALA A 248 -16.66 -9.40 -8.84
CA ALA A 248 -16.75 -10.86 -8.91
C ALA A 248 -16.72 -11.36 -10.36
#